data_AF-A0A1H2CHR4-F1
#
_entry.id   AF-A0A1H2CHR4-F1
#
_cell.length_a   1.000
_cell.length_b   1.000
_cell.length_c   1.000
_cell.angle_alpha   90.00
_cell.angle_beta   90.00
_cell.angle_gamma   90.00
#
_symmetry.space_group_name_H-M   'P 1'
#
loop_
_entity.id
_entity.type
_entity.pdbx_description
1 polymer ?
#
loop_
_entity_poly.entity_id
_entity_poly.type
_entity_poly.pdbx_seq_one_letter_code
_entity_poly.pdbx_strand_id
1 'polypeptide(L)' 'MNILLKLLGLLVAVGFVVRGVAEPFLIDLTDPSTYSGHWGGPSLAGVLTVSFGPAVLAGMYLYGSVVRWRRREVVSSGR' A
#
# COMPACT_ATOMS: atom_id res chain seq x y z
N MET A 1 20.76 -10.85 2.76
CA MET A 1 19.44 -10.56 2.15
C MET A 1 19.66 -10.24 0.68
N ASN A 2 19.36 -11.19 -0.19
CA ASN A 2 19.70 -11.14 -1.62
C ASN A 2 19.04 -9.91 -2.27
N ILE A 3 19.74 -9.23 -3.17
CA ILE A 3 19.24 -8.00 -3.84
C ILE A 3 17.88 -8.25 -4.50
N LEU A 4 17.69 -9.47 -5.02
CA LEU A 4 16.46 -9.95 -5.63
C LEU A 4 15.26 -9.88 -4.68
N LEU A 5 15.42 -10.28 -3.42
CA LEU A 5 14.34 -10.25 -2.42
C LEU A 5 13.90 -8.83 -2.10
N LYS A 6 14.84 -7.87 -2.11
CA LYS A 6 14.53 -6.45 -1.88
C LYS A 6 13.75 -5.86 -3.05
N LEU A 7 14.17 -6.15 -4.28
CA LEU A 7 13.47 -5.69 -5.49
C LEU A 7 12.06 -6.31 -5.60
N LEU A 8 11.94 -7.60 -5.29
CA LEU A 8 10.65 -8.27 -5.28
C LEU A 8 9.71 -7.67 -4.22
N GLY A 9 10.22 -7.45 -3.00
CA GLY A 9 9.45 -6.79 -1.94
C GLY A 9 9.02 -5.37 -2.30
N LEU A 10 9.87 -4.61 -2.99
CA LEU A 10 9.55 -3.27 -3.49
C LEU A 10 8.43 -3.32 -4.54
N LEU A 11 8.55 -4.21 -5.54
CA LEU A 11 7.54 -4.38 -6.59
C LEU A 11 6.18 -4.76 -6.02
N VAL A 12 6.16 -5.71 -5.08
CA VAL A 12 4.93 -6.13 -4.40
C VAL A 12 4.32 -4.97 -3.62
N ALA A 13 5.13 -4.24 -2.83
CA ALA A 13 4.65 -3.11 -2.05
C ALA A 13 4.07 -1.99 -2.93
N VAL A 14 4.76 -1.63 -4.01
CA VAL A 14 4.27 -0.64 -4.98
C VAL A 14 2.99 -1.13 -5.66
N GLY A 15 2.92 -2.40 -6.04
CA GLY A 15 1.72 -3.00 -6.62
C GLY A 15 0.50 -2.90 -5.71
N PHE A 16 0.66 -3.15 -4.40
CA PHE A 16 -0.42 -2.97 -3.43
C PHE A 16 -0.85 -1.52 -3.27
N VAL A 17 0.09 -0.57 -3.29
CA VAL A 17 -0.22 0.87 -3.22
C VAL A 17 -1.00 1.33 -4.46
N VAL A 18 -0.52 0.98 -5.66
CA VAL A 18 -1.20 1.33 -6.92
C VAL A 18 -2.59 0.69 -6.95
N ARG A 19 -2.73 -0.57 -6.53
CA ARG A 19 -4.02 -1.26 -6.48
C ARG A 19 -5.00 -0.60 -5.50
N GLY A 20 -4.57 -0.30 -4.28
CA GLY A 20 -5.44 0.33 -3.28
C GLY A 20 -5.84 1.76 -3.65
N VAL A 21 -5.00 2.47 -4.42
CA VAL A 21 -5.35 3.79 -4.97
C VAL A 21 -6.19 3.68 -6.23
N ALA A 22 -5.96 2.73 -7.12
CA ALA A 22 -6.70 2.64 -8.39
C ALA A 22 -8.09 2.03 -8.23
N GLU A 23 -8.27 1.01 -7.38
CA GLU A 23 -9.56 0.35 -7.12
C GLU A 23 -10.71 1.34 -6.82
N PRO A 24 -10.58 2.33 -5.92
CA PRO A 24 -11.65 3.28 -5.63
C PRO A 24 -11.94 4.30 -6.74
N PHE A 25 -11.04 4.49 -7.71
CA PHE A 25 -11.29 5.35 -8.88
C PHE A 25 -11.82 4.54 -10.08
N LEU A 26 -11.64 3.22 -10.07
CA LEU A 26 -12.20 2.29 -11.05
C LEU A 26 -13.63 1.84 -10.69
N ILE A 27 -13.98 1.86 -9.40
CA ILE A 27 -15.33 1.57 -8.92
C ILE A 27 -16.18 2.84 -9.06
N ASP A 28 -17.30 2.73 -9.75
CA ASP A 28 -18.29 3.82 -9.81
C ASP A 28 -18.94 3.98 -8.42
N LEU A 29 -18.52 5.03 -7.71
CA LEU A 29 -18.96 5.36 -6.35
C LEU A 29 -20.44 5.77 -6.30
N THR A 30 -21.08 5.99 -7.45
CA THR A 30 -22.46 6.49 -7.54
C THR A 30 -23.52 5.38 -7.70
N ASP A 31 -23.11 4.13 -7.98
CA ASP A 31 -24.03 2.99 -8.12
C ASP A 31 -23.75 1.86 -7.09
N PRO A 32 -24.64 1.70 -6.07
CA PRO A 32 -24.53 0.67 -5.04
C PRO A 32 -24.56 -0.77 -5.51
N SER A 33 -25.12 -1.01 -6.70
CA SER A 33 -25.18 -2.36 -7.26
C SER A 33 -23.78 -2.89 -7.61
N THR A 34 -22.84 -1.99 -7.96
CA THR A 34 -21.48 -2.33 -8.40
C THR A 34 -20.56 -2.75 -7.25
N TYR A 35 -20.72 -2.19 -6.04
CA TYR A 35 -19.84 -2.51 -4.90
C TYR A 35 -20.43 -3.48 -3.87
N SER A 36 -21.73 -3.80 -3.96
CA SER A 36 -22.41 -4.72 -3.03
C SER A 36 -21.89 -6.17 -3.11
N GLY A 37 -21.43 -6.61 -4.28
CA GLY A 37 -20.89 -7.96 -4.52
C GLY A 37 -19.39 -8.11 -4.27
N HIS A 38 -18.68 -7.02 -3.95
CA HIS A 38 -17.24 -7.03 -3.71
C HIS A 38 -16.92 -7.32 -2.23
N TRP A 39 -15.77 -7.96 -1.98
CA TRP A 39 -15.31 -8.27 -0.63
C TRP A 39 -15.19 -6.99 0.20
N GLY A 40 -16.10 -6.83 1.18
CA GLY A 40 -16.26 -5.61 1.97
C GLY A 40 -17.63 -4.91 1.82
N GLY A 41 -18.49 -5.36 0.91
CA GLY A 41 -19.89 -4.89 0.77
C GLY A 41 -20.82 -5.40 1.87
N PRO A 42 -21.89 -4.66 2.24
CA PRO A 42 -22.59 -3.63 1.45
C PRO A 42 -22.14 -2.18 1.69
N SER A 43 -21.22 -1.94 2.61
CA SER A 43 -20.76 -0.58 2.94
C SER A 43 -19.54 -0.18 2.11
N LEU A 44 -19.55 1.03 1.54
CA LEU A 44 -18.41 1.61 0.83
C LEU A 44 -17.13 1.60 1.71
N ALA A 45 -17.28 1.90 3.00
CA ALA A 45 -16.17 1.90 3.96
C ALA A 45 -15.51 0.51 4.12
N GLY A 46 -16.28 -0.58 4.07
CA GLY A 46 -15.75 -1.95 4.16
C GLY A 46 -14.94 -2.34 2.93
N VAL A 47 -15.42 -2.01 1.73
CA VAL A 47 -14.70 -2.22 0.46
C VAL A 47 -13.40 -1.41 0.46
N LEU A 48 -13.47 -0.13 0.83
CA LEU A 48 -12.30 0.74 0.92
C LEU A 48 -11.31 0.25 1.98
N THR A 49 -11.77 -0.27 3.13
CA THR A 49 -10.86 -0.78 4.16
C THR A 49 -10.07 -2.00 3.68
N VAL A 50 -10.72 -2.92 2.94
CA VAL A 50 -10.06 -4.09 2.35
C VAL A 50 -9.10 -3.70 1.23
N SER A 51 -9.43 -2.68 0.42
CA SER A 51 -8.57 -2.17 -0.65
C SER A 51 -7.39 -1.34 -0.13
N PHE A 52 -7.64 -0.43 0.82
CA PHE A 52 -6.64 0.49 1.35
C PHE A 52 -5.81 -0.10 2.47
N GLY A 53 -6.32 -1.04 3.27
CA GLY A 53 -5.59 -1.63 4.39
C GLY A 53 -4.22 -2.21 3.99
N PRO A 54 -4.15 -3.09 2.97
CA PRO A 54 -2.90 -3.62 2.45
C PRO A 54 -1.99 -2.52 1.84
N ALA A 55 -2.58 -1.54 1.16
CA ALA A 55 -1.85 -0.41 0.57
C ALA A 55 -1.18 0.46 1.65
N VAL A 56 -1.89 0.74 2.75
CA VAL A 56 -1.37 1.51 3.89
C VAL A 56 -0.24 0.74 4.57
N LEU A 57 -0.39 -0.56 4.81
CA LEU A 57 0.67 -1.39 5.39
C LEU A 57 1.93 -1.42 4.51
N ALA A 58 1.75 -1.56 3.19
CA ALA A 58 2.85 -1.50 2.23
C ALA A 58 3.55 -0.12 2.23
N GLY A 59 2.77 0.97 2.27
CA GLY A 59 3.29 2.33 2.38
C GLY A 59 4.08 2.56 3.67
N MET A 60 3.58 2.09 4.82
CA MET A 60 4.27 2.17 6.11
C MET A 60 5.60 1.40 6.09
N TYR A 61 5.62 0.22 5.47
CA TYR A 61 6.85 -0.56 5.31
C TYR A 61 7.89 0.19 4.46
N LEU A 62 7.49 0.77 3.34
CA LEU A 62 8.38 1.56 2.48
C LEU A 62 8.90 2.81 3.20
N TYR A 63 8.01 3.57 3.84
CA TYR A 63 8.38 4.75 4.61
C TYR A 63 9.37 4.40 5.74
N GLY A 64 9.09 3.35 6.52
CA GLY A 64 9.97 2.87 7.57
C GLY A 64 11.34 2.43 7.05
N SER A 65 11.38 1.82 5.86
CA SER A 65 12.62 1.43 5.19
C SER A 65 13.49 2.64 4.84
N VAL A 66 12.89 3.69 4.24
CA VAL A 66 13.57 4.93 3.87
C VAL A 66 14.04 5.71 5.10
N VAL A 67 13.18 5.87 6.11
CA VAL A 67 13.54 6.56 7.36
C VAL A 67 14.70 5.86 8.07
N ARG A 68 14.69 4.52 8.10
CA ARG A 68 15.75 3.72 8.72
C ARG A 68 17.08 3.82 7.97
N TRP A 69 17.06 4.00 6.65
CA TRP A 69 18.28 4.24 5.86
C TRP A 69 18.85 5.63 6.13
N ARG A 70 18.02 6.68 6.09
CA ARG A 70 18.45 8.06 6.41
C ARG A 70 19.08 8.21 7.80
N ARG A 71 18.54 7.52 8.80
CA ARG A 71 19.11 7.52 10.16
C ARG A 71 20.52 6.91 10.22
N ARG A 72 20.86 5.97 9.34
CA ARG A 72 22.21 5.37 9.31
C ARG A 72 23.23 6.30 8.66
N GLU A 73 22.82 7.05 7.65
CA GLU A 73 23.68 8.02 6.95
C GLU A 73 24.08 9.17 7.90
N VAL A 74 23.13 9.71 8.66
CA VAL A 74 23.40 10.77 9.65
C VAL A 74 24.38 10.32 10.73
N VAL A 75 24.30 9.07 11.19
CA VAL A 75 25.23 8.52 12.19
C VAL A 75 26.63 8.26 11.60
N SER A 76 26.73 7.93 10.30
CA SER A 76 28.02 7.70 9.63
C SER A 76 28.78 8.99 9.32
N SER A 77 28.07 10.10 9.12
CA SER A 77 28.67 11.38 8.74
C SER A 77 29.11 12.26 9.93
N GLY A 78 28.85 11.81 11.16
CA GLY A 78 29.22 12.50 12.41
C GLY A 78 30.35 11.84 13.20
N ARG A 79 31.11 10.92 12.58
CA ARG A 79 32.32 10.32 13.15
C ARG A 79 33.57 10.84 12.46
#